data_AF-A0A3C1WVU6-F1
#
_entry.id   AF-A0A3C1WVU6-F1
#
_cell.length_a   1.000
_cell.length_b   1.000
_cell.length_c   1.000
_cell.angle_alpha   90.00
_cell.angle_beta   90.00
_cell.angle_gamma   90.00
#
_symmetry.space_group_name_H-M   'P 1'
#
loop_
_entity.id
_entity.type
_entity.pdbx_description
1 polymer ?
#
loop_
_entity_poly.entity_id
_entity_poly.type
_entity_poly.pdbx_seq_one_letter_code
_entity_poly.pdbx_strand_id
1 'polypeptide(L)' 'EKINAILPVKEFDDKHYIFMATALGTVKKTPLTDFSNPRKSGIIAINLDENDFLIGAEIT' A
#
# COMPACT_ATOMS: atom_id res chain seq x y z
N GLU A 1 -12.47 6.76 10.01
CA GLU A 1 -11.40 6.26 9.12
C GLU A 1 -10.92 4.92 9.67
N LYS A 2 -10.70 3.90 8.84
CA LYS A 2 -10.25 2.57 9.29
C LYS A 2 -8.84 2.33 8.76
N ILE A 3 -7.91 2.00 9.66
CA ILE A 3 -6.58 1.55 9.28
C ILE A 3 -6.69 0.08 8.86
N ASN A 4 -6.32 -0.23 7.61
CA ASN A 4 -6.36 -1.60 7.08
C ASN A 4 -5.08 -2.39 7.38
N ALA A 5 -3.92 -1.73 7.37
CA ALA A 5 -2.63 -2.35 7.64
C ALA A 5 -1.65 -1.33 8.24
N ILE A 6 -0.72 -1.83 9.06
CA ILE A 6 0.46 -1.09 9.54
C ILE A 6 1.67 -1.95 9.22
N LEU A 7 2.57 -1.43 8.39
CA LEU A 7 3.75 -2.14 7.93
C LEU A 7 5.01 -1.44 8.48
N PRO A 8 5.80 -2.09 9.35
CA PRO A 8 7.03 -1.50 9.84
C PRO A 8 8.09 -1.50 8.72
N VAL A 9 8.60 -0.32 8.38
CA VAL A 9 9.65 -0.14 7.37
C VAL A 9 10.93 0.31 8.08
N LYS A 10 12.03 -0.42 7.86
CA LYS A 10 13.36 -0.03 8.36
C LYS A 10 14.09 0.89 7.39
N GLU A 11 14.04 0.55 6.11
CA GLU A 11 14.66 1.29 5.01
C GLU A 11 13.76 1.24 3.77
N PHE A 12 13.78 2.31 2.97
CA PHE A 12 13.11 2.34 1.68
C PHE A 12 14.13 2.00 0.59
N ASP A 13 14.26 0.71 0.29
CA ASP A 13 15.18 0.19 -0.72
C ASP A 13 14.46 -0.21 -2.02
N ASP A 14 15.26 -0.54 -3.03
CA ASP A 14 14.84 -0.97 -4.37
C ASP A 14 14.59 -2.48 -4.48
N LYS A 15 14.71 -3.22 -3.37
CA LYS A 15 14.54 -4.68 -3.32
C LYS A 15 13.14 -5.08 -2.88
N HIS A 16 12.50 -4.23 -2.08
CA HIS A 16 11.19 -4.49 -1.52
C HIS A 16 10.07 -3.76 -2.26
N TYR A 17 8.87 -4.32 -2.10
CA TYR A 17 7.64 -3.82 -2.67
C TYR A 17 6.54 -3.82 -1.62
N ILE A 18 5.55 -2.96 -1.82
CA ILE A 18 4.26 -3.08 -1.15
C ILE A 18 3.32 -3.83 -2.08
N PHE A 19 2.90 -5.02 -1.66
CA PHE A 19 1.85 -5.81 -2.31
C PHE A 19 0.52 -5.53 -1.62
N MET A 20 -0.50 -5.16 -2.40
CA MET A 20 -1.83 -4.78 -1.93
C MET A 20 -2.89 -5.66 -2.59
N ALA A 21 -3.93 -6.03 -1.84
CA ALA A 21 -5.08 -6.77 -2.34
C ALA A 21 -6.40 -6.15 -1.86
N THR A 22 -7.41 -6.14 -2.73
CA THR A 22 -8.75 -5.60 -2.45
C THR A 22 -9.80 -6.71 -2.33
N ALA A 23 -10.98 -6.37 -1.79
CA ALA A 23 -12.08 -7.30 -1.56
C ALA A 23 -12.64 -7.89 -2.87
N LEU A 24 -12.55 -7.14 -3.98
CA LEU A 24 -12.96 -7.61 -5.31
C LEU A 24 -11.86 -8.33 -6.08
N GLY A 25 -10.69 -8.57 -5.47
CA GLY A 25 -9.61 -9.36 -6.06
C GLY A 25 -8.62 -8.55 -6.90
N THR A 26 -8.70 -7.22 -6.89
CA THR A 26 -7.69 -6.37 -7.51
C THR A 26 -6.41 -6.42 -6.69
N VAL A 27 -5.27 -6.62 -7.36
CA VAL A 27 -3.94 -6.61 -6.73
C VAL A 27 -3.07 -5.53 -7.33
N LYS A 28 -2.22 -4.92 -6.50
CA LYS A 28 -1.23 -3.93 -6.94
C LYS A 28 0.09 -4.19 -6.22
N LYS A 29 1.19 -4.21 -6.98
CA LYS A 29 2.55 -4.27 -6.46
C LYS A 29 3.28 -2.98 -6.84
N THR A 30 3.80 -2.28 -5.85
CA THR A 30 4.48 -0.98 -6.03
C THR A 30 5.85 -1.04 -5.35
N PRO A 31 6.93 -0.50 -5.95
CA PRO A 31 8.22 -0.37 -5.28
C PRO A 31 8.10 0.33 -3.93
N LEU A 32 8.83 -0.14 -2.92
CA LEU A 32 8.84 0.50 -1.61
C LEU A 32 9.41 1.93 -1.69
N THR A 33 10.36 2.18 -2.58
CA THR A 33 10.94 3.52 -2.84
C THR A 33 9.92 4.61 -3.15
N ASP A 34 8.77 4.27 -3.74
CA ASP A 34 7.71 5.24 -4.06
C ASP A 34 7.05 5.83 -2.80
N PHE A 35 7.26 5.19 -1.65
CA PHE A 35 6.75 5.62 -0.34
C PHE A 35 7.82 6.34 0.51
N SER A 36 9.02 6.56 -0.01
CA SER A 36 10.17 7.14 0.73
C SER A 36 10.00 8.59 1.18
N ASN A 37 8.99 9.31 0.69
CA ASN A 37 8.72 10.71 1.05
C ASN A 37 7.30 10.89 1.64
N PRO A 38 7.07 10.44 2.90
CA PRO A 38 5.76 10.47 3.53
C PRO A 38 5.32 11.91 3.82
N ARG A 39 4.08 12.23 3.41
CA ARG A 39 3.45 13.53 3.64
C ARG A 39 2.43 13.41 4.76
N LYS A 40 2.22 14.48 5.55
CA LYS A 40 1.15 14.52 6.58
C LYS A 40 -0.24 14.26 6.00
N SER A 41 -0.46 14.62 4.73
CA SER A 41 -1.70 14.38 3.99
C SER A 41 -1.85 12.95 3.45
N GLY A 42 -0.82 12.12 3.59
CA GLY A 42 -0.73 10.84 2.89
C GLY A 42 -0.49 10.98 1.39
N ILE A 43 -0.47 9.82 0.71
CA ILE A 43 -0.39 9.66 -0.75
C ILE A 43 -1.40 8.59 -1.19
N ILE A 44 -1.83 8.63 -2.46
CA ILE A 44 -2.74 7.62 -3.02
C ILE A 44 -1.94 6.37 -3.40
N ALA A 45 -2.09 5.29 -2.62
CA ALA A 45 -1.37 4.03 -2.85
C ALA A 45 -2.04 3.16 -3.93
N ILE A 46 -3.37 3.15 -3.99
CA ILE A 46 -4.18 2.34 -4.91
C ILE A 46 -5.50 3.08 -5.18
N ASN A 47 -6.03 2.98 -6.40
CA ASN A 47 -7.38 3.44 -6.72
C ASN A 47 -8.35 2.28 -6.44
N LEU A 48 -9.49 2.58 -5.81
CA LEU A 48 -10.51 1.60 -5.50
C LEU A 48 -11.74 1.88 -6.36
N ASP A 49 -12.33 0.81 -6.90
CA ASP A 49 -13.62 0.89 -7.59
C ASP A 49 -14.77 1.08 -6.58
N GLU A 50 -15.95 1.41 -7.10
CA GLU A 50 -17.14 1.55 -6.27
C GLU A 50 -17.45 0.24 -5.53
N ASN A 51 -17.68 0.32 -4.22
CA ASN A 51 -17.86 -0.81 -3.30
C ASN A 51 -16.65 -1.73 -3.10
N ASP A 52 -15.47 -1.37 -3.62
CA ASP A 52 -14.22 -2.07 -3.31
C ASP A 52 -13.52 -1.46 -2.10
N PHE A 53 -12.74 -2.27 -1.39
CA PHE A 53 -11.92 -1.83 -0.27
C PHE A 53 -10.67 -2.68 -0.14
N LEU A 54 -9.60 -2.07 0.34
CA LEU A 54 -8.35 -2.77 0.62
C LEU A 54 -8.56 -3.79 1.76
N ILE A 55 -8.20 -5.05 1.54
CA ILE A 55 -8.29 -6.12 2.55
C ILE A 55 -6.93 -6.44 3.18
N GLY A 56 -5.83 -6.12 2.50
CA GLY A 56 -4.50 -6.39 3.01
C GLY A 56 -3.40 -5.67 2.24
N ALA A 57 -2.29 -5.45 2.93
CA ALA A 57 -1.04 -5.03 2.33
C ALA A 57 0.12 -5.73 3.05
N GLU A 58 1.19 -6.07 2.33
CA GLU A 58 2.38 -6.72 2.88
C GLU A 58 3.65 -6.22 2.16
N ILE A 59 4.77 -6.20 2.87
CA ILE A 59 6.08 -5.92 2.27
C ILE A 59 6.65 -7.24 1.74
N THR A 60 7.03 -7.26 0.47
CA THR A 60 7.62 -8.44 -0.21
C THR A 60 8.96 -8.12 -0.81
#